data_AF-A0A6A9QCW2-F1
#
_entry.id   AF-A0A6A9QCW2-F1
#
_cell.length_a   1.000
_cell.length_b   1.000
_cell.length_c   1.000
_cell.angle_alpha   90.00
_cell.angle_beta   90.00
_cell.angle_gamma   90.00
#
_symmetry.space_group_name_H-M   'P 1'
#
loop_
_entity.id
_entity.type
_entity.pdbx_description
1 polymer ?
#
loop_
_entity_poly.entity_id
_entity_poly.type
_entity_poly.pdbx_seq_one_letter_code
_entity_poly.pdbx_strand_id
1 'polypeptide(L)'
;MSAKRQVLSKNEISLKMSKLYELLTIAEDAHEILGYPPTTDFNFIYVKKKTEELSEYDLIKEGNAPYEYRQLYEKIKELYMEFLVKVMANYADETMRTQIEYINFVLKSGEYVIFEGDIDKVTMPMPSGIASVHTHPGICIFSAPDIETADSLFVKGYVVIAVMNNECISYFLRKGPYTPEDQQELRKLQKKVKKAKTFDELKEGYTSFNSENVIFRTPLFS
;
A
#
# COMPACT_ATOMS: atom_id res chain seq x y z
N MET A 1 7.67 -19.82 -14.79
CA MET A 1 8.01 -18.83 -15.84
C MET A 1 8.78 -17.71 -15.16
N SER A 2 10.00 -17.41 -15.60
CA SER A 2 10.86 -16.39 -14.96
C SER A 2 10.49 -15.00 -15.46
N ALA A 3 10.39 -14.02 -14.56
CA ALA A 3 10.42 -12.62 -14.97
C ALA A 3 11.65 -12.38 -15.85
N LYS A 4 11.51 -11.63 -16.96
CA LYS A 4 12.63 -11.35 -17.88
C LYS A 4 13.72 -10.53 -17.19
N ARG A 5 13.31 -9.67 -16.25
CA ARG A 5 14.17 -8.90 -15.37
C ARG A 5 13.61 -8.96 -13.96
N GLN A 6 14.48 -9.28 -13.01
CA GLN A 6 14.21 -9.25 -11.58
C GLN A 6 15.32 -8.47 -10.90
N VAL A 7 14.95 -7.46 -10.12
CA VAL A 7 15.86 -6.76 -9.22
C VAL A 7 15.43 -7.09 -7.80
N LEU A 8 16.37 -7.49 -6.94
CA LEU A 8 16.20 -7.59 -5.49
C LEU A 8 17.25 -6.68 -4.86
N SER A 9 16.81 -5.73 -4.05
CA SER A 9 17.70 -4.75 -3.43
C SER A 9 17.09 -4.20 -2.14
N LYS A 10 17.82 -3.31 -1.47
CA LYS A 10 17.37 -2.58 -0.29
C LYS A 10 17.98 -1.19 -0.28
N ASN A 11 17.28 -0.23 0.30
CA ASN A 11 17.81 1.11 0.55
C ASN A 11 17.34 1.63 1.91
N GLU A 12 17.81 2.81 2.29
CA GLU A 12 17.46 3.40 3.59
C GLU A 12 15.94 3.64 3.75
N ILE A 13 15.26 4.00 2.67
CA ILE A 13 13.81 4.31 2.67
C ILE A 13 13.01 3.03 2.90
N SER A 14 13.35 1.94 2.20
CA SER A 14 12.68 0.65 2.34
C SER A 14 12.93 0.02 3.71
N LEU A 15 14.12 0.19 4.28
CA LEU A 15 14.42 -0.22 5.65
C LEU A 15 13.65 0.59 6.70
N LYS A 16 13.47 1.90 6.49
CA LYS A 16 12.63 2.73 7.37
C LYS A 16 11.16 2.32 7.29
N MET A 17 10.65 2.02 6.09
CA MET A 17 9.29 1.51 5.92
C MET A 17 9.07 0.19 6.67
N SER A 18 10.03 -0.73 6.61
CA SER A 18 9.99 -2.00 7.36
C SER A 18 9.85 -1.78 8.87
N LYS A 19 10.65 -0.89 9.45
CA LYS A 19 10.56 -0.56 10.90
C LYS A 19 9.19 0.04 11.27
N LEU A 20 8.67 0.96 10.46
CA LEU A 20 7.35 1.54 10.72
C LEU A 20 6.22 0.52 10.55
N TYR A 21 6.37 -0.42 9.61
CA TYR A 21 5.39 -1.47 9.39
C TYR A 21 5.36 -2.49 10.53
N GLU A 22 6.52 -2.82 11.11
CA GLU A 22 6.60 -3.62 12.33
C GLU A 22 5.84 -2.95 13.48
N LEU A 23 6.12 -1.66 13.74
CA LEU A 23 5.39 -0.89 14.75
C LEU A 23 3.89 -0.84 14.47
N LEU A 24 3.49 -0.69 13.20
CA LEU A 24 2.09 -0.68 12.81
C LEU A 24 1.41 -2.00 13.15
N THR A 25 2.02 -3.12 12.79
CA THR A 25 1.46 -4.46 13.05
C THR A 25 1.26 -4.66 14.56
N ILE A 26 2.30 -4.36 15.36
CA ILE A 26 2.23 -4.43 16.82
C ILE A 26 1.13 -3.52 17.39
N ALA A 27 0.95 -2.34 16.81
CA ALA A 27 -0.08 -1.40 17.27
C ALA A 27 -1.50 -1.87 16.93
N GLU A 28 -1.70 -2.52 15.78
CA GLU A 28 -2.97 -3.15 15.43
C GLU A 28 -3.32 -4.28 16.40
N ASP A 29 -2.37 -5.18 16.66
CA ASP A 29 -2.54 -6.29 17.61
C ASP A 29 -2.83 -5.76 19.02
N ALA A 30 -2.07 -4.76 19.48
CA ALA A 30 -2.30 -4.14 20.78
C ALA A 30 -3.67 -3.45 20.88
N HIS A 31 -4.13 -2.80 19.80
CA HIS A 31 -5.45 -2.19 19.77
C HIS A 31 -6.57 -3.24 19.84
N GLU A 32 -6.41 -4.36 19.13
CA GLU A 32 -7.35 -5.47 19.17
C GLU A 32 -7.46 -6.08 20.58
N ILE A 33 -6.31 -6.37 21.21
CA ILE A 33 -6.23 -6.96 22.56
C ILE A 33 -6.81 -6.01 23.62
N LEU A 34 -6.50 -4.71 23.54
CA LEU A 34 -6.84 -3.74 24.59
C LEU A 34 -8.21 -3.09 24.41
N GLY A 35 -8.76 -3.09 23.19
CA GLY A 35 -10.01 -2.42 22.84
C GLY A 35 -9.92 -0.88 22.82
N TYR A 36 -8.72 -0.30 22.87
CA TYR A 36 -8.49 1.15 22.71
C TYR A 36 -7.19 1.42 21.93
N PRO A 37 -7.11 2.53 21.17
CA PRO A 37 -5.98 2.77 20.30
C PRO A 37 -4.71 3.11 21.10
N PRO A 38 -3.56 2.48 20.80
CA PRO A 38 -2.27 2.88 21.36
C PRO A 38 -1.74 4.17 20.71
N THR A 39 -0.68 4.72 21.29
CA THR A 39 0.06 5.87 20.76
C THR A 39 1.48 5.49 20.35
N THR A 40 2.17 6.36 19.61
CA THR A 40 3.52 6.11 19.11
C THR A 40 4.34 7.39 19.02
N ASP A 41 5.67 7.26 19.12
CA ASP A 41 6.67 8.27 18.80
C ASP A 41 7.45 7.90 17.51
N PHE A 42 6.93 6.94 16.74
CA PHE A 42 7.55 6.30 15.57
C PHE A 42 8.77 5.43 15.86
N ASN A 43 9.11 5.18 17.12
CA ASN A 43 10.15 4.24 17.54
C ASN A 43 9.59 3.12 18.43
N PHE A 44 8.57 3.42 19.22
CA PHE A 44 7.89 2.50 20.12
C PHE A 44 6.37 2.67 20.04
N ILE A 45 5.65 1.65 20.50
CA ILE A 45 4.21 1.68 20.74
C ILE A 45 3.97 1.87 22.23
N TYR A 46 3.05 2.76 22.59
CA TYR A 46 2.74 3.15 23.95
C TYR A 46 1.31 2.77 24.30
N VAL A 47 1.17 2.05 25.42
CA VAL A 47 -0.11 1.60 25.97
C VAL A 47 -0.25 2.11 27.40
N LYS A 48 -1.48 2.26 27.89
CA LYS A 48 -1.71 2.74 29.27
C LYS A 48 -1.20 1.76 30.32
N LYS A 49 -1.31 0.45 30.02
CA LYS A 49 -0.87 -0.65 30.87
C LYS A 49 -0.50 -1.84 29.98
N LYS A 50 0.69 -2.42 30.18
CA LYS A 50 1.16 -3.58 29.46
C LYS A 50 0.58 -4.84 30.11
N THR A 51 -0.21 -5.59 29.35
CA THR A 51 -0.79 -6.87 29.80
C THR A 51 0.20 -8.01 29.58
N GLU A 52 -0.10 -9.18 30.14
CA GLU A 52 0.70 -10.40 29.92
C GLU A 52 0.70 -10.80 28.43
N GLU A 53 -0.44 -10.66 27.75
CA GLU A 53 -0.56 -10.90 26.30
C GLU A 53 0.34 -9.99 25.46
N LEU A 54 0.66 -8.79 25.94
CA LEU A 54 1.55 -7.85 25.27
C LEU A 54 3.01 -7.98 25.69
N SER A 55 3.33 -8.92 26.57
CA SER A 55 4.68 -9.08 27.14
C SER A 55 5.71 -9.52 26.10
N GLU A 56 5.29 -10.22 25.04
CA GLU A 56 6.15 -10.68 23.94
C GLU A 56 6.67 -9.54 23.04
N TYR A 57 6.02 -8.38 23.06
CA TYR A 57 6.40 -7.24 22.24
C TYR A 57 7.41 -6.35 22.96
N ASP A 58 8.67 -6.44 22.56
CA ASP A 58 9.77 -5.59 23.07
C ASP A 58 9.56 -4.10 22.73
N LEU A 59 8.84 -3.81 21.64
CA LEU A 59 8.59 -2.45 21.16
C LEU A 59 7.40 -1.76 21.87
N ILE A 60 6.71 -2.46 22.79
CA ILE A 60 5.63 -1.89 23.60
C ILE A 60 6.16 -1.37 24.94
N LYS A 61 5.84 -0.11 25.24
CA LYS A 61 6.12 0.60 26.49
C LYS A 61 4.83 1.04 27.18
N GLU A 62 4.89 1.14 28.51
CA GLU A 62 3.83 1.80 29.27
C GLU A 62 3.98 3.32 29.21
N GLY A 63 2.85 4.02 29.03
CA GLY A 63 2.80 5.47 29.01
C GLY A 63 1.97 6.00 27.85
N ASN A 64 2.36 7.17 27.36
CA ASN A 64 1.71 7.83 26.24
C ASN A 64 2.76 8.54 25.38
N ALA A 65 2.53 8.57 24.08
CA ALA A 65 3.34 9.28 23.10
C ALA A 65 2.52 10.33 22.32
N PRO A 66 3.17 11.25 21.59
CA PRO A 66 2.49 12.39 21.00
C PRO A 66 1.50 12.08 19.88
N TYR A 67 1.58 10.89 19.25
CA TYR A 67 0.79 10.55 18.07
C TYR A 67 -0.07 9.32 18.30
N GLU A 68 -1.30 9.30 17.76
CA GLU A 68 -2.04 8.05 17.61
C GLU A 68 -1.33 7.10 16.65
N TYR A 69 -1.39 5.79 16.89
CA TYR A 69 -0.70 4.81 16.04
C TYR A 69 -1.12 4.86 14.57
N ARG A 70 -2.35 5.32 14.27
CA ARG A 70 -2.84 5.49 12.89
C ARG A 70 -1.97 6.43 12.05
N GLN A 71 -1.15 7.29 12.66
CA GLN A 71 -0.17 8.11 11.95
C GLN A 71 0.92 7.29 11.26
N LEU A 72 1.16 6.04 11.69
CA LEU A 72 2.10 5.12 11.03
C LEU A 72 1.72 4.85 9.58
N TYR A 73 0.41 4.76 9.28
CA TYR A 73 -0.11 4.61 7.93
C TYR A 73 0.35 5.72 7.00
N GLU A 74 0.17 6.96 7.43
CA GLU A 74 0.55 8.14 6.66
C GLU A 74 2.08 8.25 6.52
N LYS A 75 2.85 7.91 7.57
CA LYS A 75 4.32 7.91 7.48
C LYS A 75 4.89 6.84 6.55
N ILE A 76 4.31 5.63 6.55
CA ILE A 76 4.66 4.61 5.57
C ILE A 76 4.38 5.13 4.15
N LYS A 77 3.21 5.75 3.93
CA LYS A 77 2.87 6.35 2.63
C LYS A 77 3.81 7.47 2.21
N GLU A 78 4.22 8.35 3.11
CA GLU A 78 5.19 9.42 2.80
C GLU A 78 6.53 8.84 2.32
N LEU A 79 7.08 7.88 3.07
CA LEU A 79 8.30 7.18 2.67
C LEU A 79 8.11 6.44 1.35
N TYR A 80 6.94 5.85 1.12
CA TYR A 80 6.67 5.15 -0.11
C TYR A 80 6.63 6.10 -1.31
N MET A 81 6.02 7.27 -1.21
CA MET A 81 6.05 8.27 -2.29
C MET A 81 7.48 8.72 -2.60
N GLU A 82 8.32 8.90 -1.57
CA GLU A 82 9.75 9.19 -1.76
C GLU A 82 10.48 8.04 -2.47
N PHE A 83 10.16 6.80 -2.10
CA PHE A 83 10.67 5.60 -2.76
C PHE A 83 10.28 5.55 -4.25
N LEU A 84 9.02 5.86 -4.58
CA LEU A 84 8.55 5.87 -5.97
C LEU A 84 9.36 6.84 -6.84
N VAL A 85 9.58 8.06 -6.36
CA VAL A 85 10.36 9.07 -7.09
C VAL A 85 11.82 8.66 -7.24
N LYS A 86 12.44 8.09 -6.20
CA LYS A 86 13.88 7.77 -6.21
C LYS A 86 14.22 6.45 -6.91
N VAL A 87 13.32 5.48 -6.88
CA VAL A 87 13.58 4.11 -7.34
C VAL A 87 12.79 3.80 -8.60
N MET A 88 11.50 4.15 -8.63
CA MET A 88 10.58 3.71 -9.70
C MET A 88 10.48 4.69 -10.88
N ALA A 89 10.94 5.94 -10.75
CA ALA A 89 10.88 6.92 -11.84
C ALA A 89 11.55 6.44 -13.14
N ASN A 90 12.75 5.86 -13.06
CA ASN A 90 13.44 5.34 -14.26
C ASN A 90 12.67 4.19 -14.93
N TYR A 91 11.93 3.40 -14.15
CA TYR A 91 11.11 2.31 -14.68
C TYR A 91 9.85 2.86 -15.34
N ALA A 92 9.23 3.89 -14.74
CA ALA A 92 8.12 4.61 -15.35
C ALA A 92 8.53 5.30 -16.67
N ASP A 93 9.71 5.93 -16.73
CA ASP A 93 10.32 6.43 -17.99
C ASP A 93 10.45 5.34 -19.04
N GLU A 94 10.94 4.17 -18.63
CA GLU A 94 11.10 3.04 -19.52
C GLU A 94 9.74 2.53 -20.04
N THR A 95 8.73 2.43 -19.18
CA THR A 95 7.36 2.06 -19.56
C THR A 95 6.75 3.03 -20.55
N MET A 96 6.89 4.35 -20.33
CA MET A 96 6.37 5.35 -21.27
C MET A 96 6.99 5.20 -22.67
N ARG A 97 8.30 4.90 -22.73
CA ARG A 97 9.03 4.75 -24.00
C ARG A 97 8.80 3.40 -24.69
N THR A 98 8.64 2.32 -23.93
CA THR A 98 8.68 0.95 -24.46
C THR A 98 7.34 0.21 -24.38
N GLN A 99 6.38 0.76 -23.63
CA GLN A 99 5.12 0.12 -23.26
C GLN A 99 5.28 -1.14 -22.38
N ILE A 100 6.48 -1.39 -21.85
CA ILE A 100 6.75 -2.51 -20.93
C ILE A 100 6.46 -2.06 -19.50
N GLU A 101 5.56 -2.76 -18.82
CA GLU A 101 5.22 -2.47 -17.42
C GLU A 101 6.16 -3.15 -16.43
N TYR A 102 6.32 -2.49 -15.28
CA TYR A 102 7.10 -2.93 -14.15
C TYR A 102 6.23 -2.93 -12.90
N ILE A 103 6.38 -3.96 -12.07
CA ILE A 103 5.74 -4.05 -10.77
C ILE A 103 6.81 -4.14 -9.68
N ASN A 104 6.59 -3.41 -8.59
CA ASN A 104 7.45 -3.40 -7.42
C ASN A 104 6.68 -3.81 -6.18
N PHE A 105 7.36 -4.54 -5.30
CA PHE A 105 6.93 -4.82 -3.94
C PHE A 105 8.03 -4.40 -2.96
N VAL A 106 7.66 -3.66 -1.92
CA VAL A 106 8.49 -3.48 -0.72
C VAL A 106 8.10 -4.57 0.27
N LEU A 107 9.06 -5.40 0.67
CA LEU A 107 8.87 -6.54 1.55
C LEU A 107 8.96 -6.13 3.02
N LYS A 108 8.41 -6.97 3.90
CA LYS A 108 8.47 -6.76 5.35
C LYS A 108 9.90 -6.73 5.89
N SER A 109 10.85 -7.38 5.22
CA SER A 109 12.29 -7.33 5.54
C SER A 109 12.95 -5.97 5.23
N GLY A 110 12.25 -5.08 4.53
CA GLY A 110 12.81 -3.82 4.02
C GLY A 110 13.61 -3.99 2.73
N GLU A 111 13.69 -5.19 2.18
CA GLU A 111 14.08 -5.41 0.79
C GLU A 111 12.93 -5.01 -0.14
N TYR A 112 13.25 -4.72 -1.39
CA TYR A 112 12.27 -4.51 -2.44
C TYR A 112 12.63 -5.33 -3.67
N VAL A 113 11.60 -5.76 -4.38
CA VAL A 113 11.71 -6.51 -5.63
C VAL A 113 11.05 -5.77 -6.76
N ILE A 114 11.65 -5.78 -7.95
CA ILE A 114 11.08 -5.19 -9.17
C ILE A 114 11.07 -6.26 -10.24
N PHE A 115 9.92 -6.44 -10.87
CA PHE A 115 9.71 -7.40 -11.95
C PHE A 115 9.24 -6.67 -13.20
N GLU A 116 9.77 -7.09 -14.34
CA GLU A 116 9.27 -6.73 -15.67
C GLU A 116 8.13 -7.69 -16.07
N GLY A 117 7.01 -7.14 -16.50
CA GLY A 117 5.94 -7.95 -17.14
C GLY A 117 4.60 -7.24 -17.27
N ASP A 118 3.80 -7.70 -18.24
CA ASP A 118 2.38 -7.35 -18.38
C ASP A 118 1.61 -7.96 -17.20
N ILE A 119 0.97 -7.15 -16.36
CA ILE A 119 0.17 -7.64 -15.21
C ILE A 119 -0.90 -8.65 -15.67
N ASP A 120 -1.45 -8.44 -16.87
CA ASP A 120 -2.46 -9.31 -17.48
C ASP A 120 -1.97 -10.73 -17.85
N LYS A 121 -0.66 -10.97 -17.86
CA LYS A 121 -0.08 -12.27 -18.29
C LYS A 121 0.77 -12.95 -17.22
N VAL A 122 1.08 -12.29 -16.11
CA VAL A 122 2.01 -12.81 -15.10
C VAL A 122 1.25 -13.27 -13.86
N THR A 123 1.04 -14.59 -13.76
CA THR A 123 0.66 -15.24 -12.50
C THR A 123 1.91 -15.37 -11.61
N MET A 124 2.23 -14.32 -10.86
CA MET A 124 3.29 -14.36 -9.85
C MET A 124 2.67 -14.50 -8.45
N PRO A 125 3.19 -15.40 -7.59
CA PRO A 125 2.78 -15.41 -6.20
C PRO A 125 3.14 -14.06 -5.56
N MET A 126 2.13 -13.23 -5.30
CA MET A 126 2.35 -11.92 -4.71
C MET A 126 2.91 -12.09 -3.28
N PRO A 127 4.13 -11.60 -3.00
CA PRO A 127 4.76 -11.78 -1.70
C PRO A 127 4.00 -11.01 -0.61
N SER A 128 4.16 -11.41 0.65
CA SER A 128 3.77 -10.55 1.76
C SER A 128 4.70 -9.35 1.83
N GLY A 129 4.12 -8.15 1.92
CA GLY A 129 4.88 -6.90 1.84
C GLY A 129 4.16 -5.75 2.51
N ILE A 130 4.72 -4.57 2.31
CA ILE A 130 4.32 -3.31 2.92
C ILE A 130 3.60 -2.44 1.90
N ALA A 131 4.16 -2.35 0.69
CA ALA A 131 3.64 -1.48 -0.35
C ALA A 131 3.93 -2.06 -1.74
N SER A 132 3.07 -1.73 -2.70
CA SER A 132 3.18 -2.18 -4.09
C SER A 132 2.93 -1.03 -5.05
N VAL A 133 3.60 -1.04 -6.20
CA VAL A 133 3.31 -0.14 -7.31
C VAL A 133 3.49 -0.87 -8.61
N HIS A 134 2.72 -0.49 -9.62
CA HIS A 134 3.09 -0.79 -10.98
C HIS A 134 3.01 0.43 -11.89
N THR A 135 3.79 0.38 -12.97
CA THR A 135 3.92 1.47 -13.93
C THR A 135 2.90 1.32 -15.05
N HIS A 136 2.27 2.41 -15.48
CA HIS A 136 1.39 2.45 -16.64
C HIS A 136 2.01 3.25 -17.79
N PRO A 137 1.78 2.86 -19.06
CA PRO A 137 2.22 3.63 -20.23
C PRO A 137 1.31 4.82 -20.57
N GLY A 138 0.23 5.02 -19.81
CA GLY A 138 -0.80 6.04 -20.05
C GLY A 138 -1.31 6.62 -18.73
N ILE A 139 -2.62 6.71 -18.56
CA ILE A 139 -3.21 7.28 -17.35
C ILE A 139 -2.92 6.44 -16.10
N CYS A 140 -2.57 7.10 -14.99
CA CYS A 140 -2.38 6.46 -13.69
C CYS A 140 -3.73 6.24 -13.00
N ILE A 141 -4.58 5.39 -13.57
CA ILE A 141 -5.82 4.97 -12.93
C ILE A 141 -5.84 3.45 -12.86
N PHE A 142 -6.34 2.89 -11.77
CA PHE A 142 -6.42 1.44 -11.63
C PHE A 142 -7.45 0.87 -12.61
N SER A 143 -7.07 -0.18 -13.32
CA SER A 143 -7.98 -1.01 -14.08
C SER A 143 -8.77 -1.94 -13.14
N ALA A 144 -9.77 -2.65 -13.66
CA ALA A 144 -10.51 -3.63 -12.85
C ALA A 144 -9.62 -4.80 -12.35
N PRO A 145 -8.68 -5.36 -13.14
CA PRO A 145 -7.66 -6.29 -12.63
C PRO A 145 -6.75 -5.68 -11.55
N ASP A 146 -6.39 -4.41 -11.67
CA ASP A 146 -5.54 -3.74 -10.66
C ASP A 146 -6.26 -3.61 -9.32
N ILE A 147 -7.57 -3.32 -9.33
CA ILE A 147 -8.40 -3.24 -8.11
C ILE A 147 -8.54 -4.63 -7.46
N GLU A 148 -8.68 -5.69 -8.26
CA GLU A 148 -8.71 -7.07 -7.75
C GLU A 148 -7.38 -7.45 -7.10
N THR A 149 -6.28 -7.06 -7.73
CA THR A 149 -4.94 -7.20 -7.16
C THR A 149 -4.81 -6.40 -5.87
N ALA A 150 -5.35 -5.18 -5.83
CA ALA A 150 -5.33 -4.34 -4.65
C ALA A 150 -6.07 -4.99 -3.46
N ASP A 151 -7.25 -5.56 -3.70
CA ASP A 151 -8.00 -6.35 -2.70
C ASP A 151 -7.14 -7.49 -2.15
N SER A 152 -6.52 -8.29 -3.04
CA SER A 152 -5.66 -9.41 -2.63
C SER A 152 -4.45 -8.97 -1.79
N LEU A 153 -3.84 -7.82 -2.13
CA LEU A 153 -2.71 -7.27 -1.40
C LEU A 153 -3.12 -6.70 -0.05
N PHE A 154 -4.29 -6.05 0.06
CA PHE A 154 -4.80 -5.58 1.35
C PHE A 154 -5.09 -6.73 2.33
N VAL A 155 -5.65 -7.85 1.84
CA VAL A 155 -5.79 -9.09 2.63
C VAL A 155 -4.44 -9.60 3.15
N LYS A 156 -3.35 -9.36 2.41
CA LYS A 156 -1.98 -9.73 2.82
C LYS A 156 -1.30 -8.71 3.73
N GLY A 157 -2.00 -7.64 4.10
CA GLY A 157 -1.52 -6.62 5.02
C GLY A 157 -0.73 -5.48 4.36
N TYR A 158 -0.85 -5.28 3.05
CA TYR A 158 -0.25 -4.12 2.39
C TYR A 158 -0.90 -2.83 2.88
N VAL A 159 -0.10 -1.77 2.99
CA VAL A 159 -0.52 -0.44 3.44
C VAL A 159 -0.81 0.49 2.27
N VAL A 160 0.03 0.46 1.24
CA VAL A 160 -0.09 1.34 0.06
C VAL A 160 0.00 0.53 -1.21
N ILE A 161 -0.92 0.81 -2.13
CA ILE A 161 -0.94 0.19 -3.45
C ILE A 161 -1.09 1.33 -4.44
N ALA A 162 -0.16 1.46 -5.37
CA ALA A 162 -0.08 2.59 -6.29
C ALA A 162 -0.06 2.15 -7.75
N VAL A 163 -0.47 3.05 -8.62
CA VAL A 163 -0.14 3.04 -10.04
C VAL A 163 0.55 4.34 -10.37
N MET A 164 1.57 4.28 -11.21
CA MET A 164 2.33 5.47 -11.55
C MET A 164 2.78 5.51 -13.01
N ASN A 165 3.05 6.71 -13.46
CA ASN A 165 3.99 6.98 -14.54
C ASN A 165 4.84 8.19 -14.08
N ASN A 166 5.54 8.89 -14.97
CA ASN A 166 6.31 10.07 -14.57
C ASN A 166 5.49 11.35 -14.38
N GLU A 167 4.25 11.36 -14.85
CA GLU A 167 3.35 12.51 -14.82
C GLU A 167 2.34 12.43 -13.67
N CYS A 168 2.03 11.22 -13.20
CA CYS A 168 1.04 10.99 -12.16
C CYS A 168 1.37 9.80 -11.25
N ILE A 169 0.80 9.86 -10.05
CA ILE A 169 0.74 8.75 -9.10
C ILE A 169 -0.66 8.72 -8.53
N SER A 170 -1.34 7.59 -8.64
CA SER A 170 -2.60 7.33 -7.93
C SER A 170 -2.40 6.18 -6.97
N TYR A 171 -3.08 6.20 -5.84
CA TYR A 171 -2.89 5.18 -4.83
C TYR A 171 -4.15 4.89 -4.01
N PHE A 172 -4.24 3.66 -3.56
CA PHE A 172 -5.01 3.26 -2.40
C PHE A 172 -4.12 3.27 -1.16
N LEU A 173 -4.64 3.82 -0.07
CA LEU A 173 -3.99 3.84 1.24
C LEU A 173 -4.93 3.23 2.28
N ARG A 174 -4.43 2.21 2.99
CA ARG A 174 -5.05 1.66 4.19
C ARG A 174 -4.82 2.61 5.38
N LYS A 175 -5.84 2.84 6.21
CA LYS A 175 -5.86 3.73 7.39
C LYS A 175 -6.31 3.05 8.68
N GLY A 176 -6.52 1.74 8.62
CA GLY A 176 -6.94 0.86 9.71
C GLY A 176 -6.95 -0.59 9.22
N PRO A 177 -7.35 -1.54 10.08
CA PRO A 177 -7.48 -2.94 9.68
C PRO A 177 -8.39 -3.08 8.46
N TYR A 178 -7.99 -3.89 7.47
CA TYR A 178 -8.80 -4.09 6.26
C TYR A 178 -9.96 -5.06 6.54
N THR A 179 -11.20 -4.59 6.38
CA THR A 179 -12.39 -5.36 6.78
C THR A 179 -13.15 -5.97 5.58
N PRO A 180 -14.08 -6.92 5.83
CA PRO A 180 -14.99 -7.41 4.80
C PRO A 180 -15.83 -6.30 4.14
N GLU A 181 -16.17 -5.24 4.88
CA GLU A 181 -16.90 -4.07 4.37
C GLU A 181 -16.04 -3.28 3.38
N ASP A 182 -14.77 -3.04 3.70
CA ASP A 182 -13.82 -2.40 2.80
C ASP A 182 -13.64 -3.21 1.50
N GLN A 183 -13.55 -4.53 1.62
CA GLN A 183 -13.52 -5.44 0.47
C GLN A 183 -14.80 -5.35 -0.37
N GLN A 184 -15.97 -5.20 0.25
CA GLN A 184 -17.22 -5.03 -0.48
C GLN A 184 -17.20 -3.73 -1.31
N GLU A 185 -16.69 -2.64 -0.74
CA GLU A 185 -16.58 -1.35 -1.42
C GLU A 185 -15.57 -1.39 -2.58
N LEU A 186 -14.41 -2.03 -2.40
CA LEU A 186 -13.45 -2.23 -3.50
C LEU A 186 -14.05 -3.08 -4.63
N ARG A 187 -14.81 -4.12 -4.32
CA ARG A 187 -15.52 -4.93 -5.33
C ARG A 187 -16.61 -4.14 -6.05
N LYS A 188 -17.31 -3.23 -5.37
CA LYS A 188 -18.28 -2.31 -6.01
C LYS A 188 -17.55 -1.38 -6.99
N LEU A 189 -16.44 -0.78 -6.57
CA LEU A 189 -15.60 0.05 -7.43
C LEU A 189 -15.09 -0.73 -8.64
N GLN A 190 -14.52 -1.92 -8.43
CA GLN A 190 -14.06 -2.81 -9.50
C GLN A 190 -15.15 -3.04 -10.56
N LYS A 191 -16.39 -3.33 -10.13
CA LYS A 191 -17.53 -3.54 -11.04
C LYS A 191 -17.92 -2.28 -11.81
N LYS A 192 -17.82 -1.10 -11.19
CA LYS A 192 -18.08 0.18 -11.87
C LYS A 192 -16.99 0.45 -12.92
N VAL A 193 -15.72 0.34 -12.54
CA VAL A 193 -14.57 0.52 -13.44
C VAL A 193 -14.64 -0.45 -14.63
N LYS A 194 -14.99 -1.71 -14.40
CA LYS A 194 -15.15 -2.72 -15.48
C LYS A 194 -16.26 -2.38 -16.48
N LYS A 195 -17.30 -1.66 -16.05
CA LYS A 195 -18.46 -1.30 -16.87
C LYS A 195 -18.33 0.07 -17.53
N ALA A 196 -17.47 0.93 -17.00
CA ALA A 196 -17.27 2.28 -17.50
C ALA A 196 -16.79 2.25 -18.96
N LYS A 197 -17.44 3.05 -19.80
CA LYS A 197 -17.12 3.26 -21.21
C LYS A 197 -16.63 4.67 -21.48
N THR A 198 -16.87 5.59 -20.54
CA THR A 198 -16.46 6.99 -20.64
C THR A 198 -15.59 7.38 -19.44
N PHE A 199 -14.83 8.45 -19.60
CA PHE A 199 -14.03 9.00 -18.50
C PHE A 199 -14.90 9.51 -17.35
N ASP A 200 -16.08 10.07 -17.65
CA ASP A 200 -17.01 10.55 -16.63
C ASP A 200 -17.58 9.41 -15.78
N GLU A 201 -17.95 8.28 -16.40
CA GLU A 201 -18.38 7.07 -15.67
C GLU A 201 -17.25 6.51 -14.79
N LEU A 202 -16.01 6.56 -15.29
CA LEU A 202 -14.84 6.16 -14.53
C LEU A 202 -14.64 7.08 -13.31
N LYS A 203 -14.67 8.40 -13.54
CA LYS A 203 -14.56 9.43 -12.49
C LYS A 203 -15.64 9.24 -11.43
N GLU A 204 -16.90 9.08 -11.83
CA GLU A 204 -18.02 8.81 -10.92
C GLU A 204 -17.78 7.53 -10.08
N GLY A 205 -17.28 6.47 -10.72
CA GLY A 205 -16.90 5.24 -10.04
C GLY A 205 -15.96 5.48 -8.87
N TYR A 206 -14.89 6.23 -9.11
CA TYR A 206 -13.88 6.54 -8.09
C TYR A 206 -14.31 7.62 -7.08
N THR A 207 -15.04 8.66 -7.49
CA THR A 207 -15.50 9.70 -6.55
C THR A 207 -16.60 9.19 -5.62
N SER A 208 -17.31 8.13 -6.02
CA SER A 208 -18.29 7.43 -5.18
C SER A 208 -17.70 6.30 -4.33
N PHE A 209 -16.40 6.01 -4.45
CA PHE A 209 -15.73 5.03 -3.61
C PHE A 209 -15.66 5.55 -2.17
N ASN A 210 -16.26 4.80 -1.24
CA ASN A 210 -16.36 5.16 0.16
C ASN A 210 -16.16 3.93 1.04
N SER A 211 -14.91 3.73 1.47
CA SER A 211 -14.52 2.68 2.42
C SER A 211 -14.07 3.33 3.73
N GLU A 212 -14.23 2.61 4.84
CA GLU A 212 -13.88 3.11 6.17
C GLU A 212 -12.36 3.17 6.33
N ASN A 213 -11.67 2.07 5.99
CA ASN A 213 -10.23 1.94 6.23
C ASN A 213 -9.39 2.05 4.96
N VAL A 214 -9.97 2.22 3.77
CA VAL A 214 -9.23 2.40 2.52
C VAL A 214 -9.64 3.69 1.85
N ILE A 215 -8.66 4.54 1.57
CA ILE A 215 -8.88 5.75 0.76
C ILE A 215 -8.24 5.59 -0.61
N PHE A 216 -8.87 6.22 -1.60
CA PHE A 216 -8.28 6.40 -2.92
C PHE A 216 -7.88 7.86 -3.13
N ARG A 217 -6.74 8.10 -3.77
CA ARG A 217 -6.28 9.43 -4.19
C ARG A 217 -5.68 9.39 -5.59
N THR A 218 -5.99 10.41 -6.38
CA THR A 218 -5.47 10.60 -7.72
C THR A 218 -5.40 12.10 -8.07
N PRO A 219 -4.39 12.55 -8.83
CA PRO A 219 -4.37 13.88 -9.42
C PRO A 219 -5.29 14.03 -10.64
N LEU A 220 -5.91 12.95 -11.13
CA LEU A 220 -6.70 12.97 -12.37
C LEU A 220 -8.10 13.59 -12.21
N PHE A 221 -8.61 13.70 -10.97
CA PHE A 221 -9.97 14.16 -10.69
C PHE A 221 -10.04 15.53 -9.99
N SER A 222 -8.89 16.12 -9.69
CA SER A 222 -8.74 17.46 -9.09
C SER A 222 -8.96 18.57 -10.10
#